data_AF-A0A4S3TJS0-F1
#
_entry.id   AF-A0A4S3TJS0-F1
#
_cell.length_a   1.000
_cell.length_b   1.000
_cell.length_c   1.000
_cell.angle_alpha   90.00
_cell.angle_beta   90.00
_cell.angle_gamma   90.00
#
_symmetry.space_group_name_H-M   'P 1'
#
loop_
_entity.id
_entity.type
_entity.pdbx_description
1 polymer ?
#
loop_
_entity_poly.entity_id
_entity_poly.type
_entity_poly.pdbx_seq_one_letter_code
_entity_poly.pdbx_strand_id
1 'polypeptide(L)'
;MVLSNSISAAVLAVLLIGVFAPMYYLFPEPTVSVGEILPGTVFAALSWTVLAVGFRIYVATSDSVALFGIAGAVLIILTWVYLGGFCLLLGAVLNAVLADRVDPETEWIPMDQVWSTSDRQ
;
A
#
# COMPACT_ATOMS: atom_id res chain seq x y z
N MET A 1 -21.30 -7.76 -21.53
CA MET A 1 -20.55 -6.57 -21.08
C MET A 1 -20.23 -6.59 -19.59
N VAL A 2 -21.19 -6.91 -18.69
CA VAL A 2 -20.94 -6.99 -17.23
C VAL A 2 -20.03 -8.17 -16.88
N LEU A 3 -20.31 -9.37 -17.41
CA LEU A 3 -19.55 -10.59 -17.11
C LEU A 3 -18.06 -10.48 -17.49
N SER A 4 -17.74 -9.86 -18.63
CA SER A 4 -16.36 -9.63 -19.06
C SER A 4 -15.61 -8.68 -18.13
N ASN A 5 -16.27 -7.63 -17.63
CA ASN A 5 -15.65 -6.67 -16.72
C ASN A 5 -15.35 -7.30 -15.35
N SER A 6 -16.23 -8.17 -14.85
CA SER A 6 -16.00 -8.93 -13.61
C SER A 6 -14.84 -9.93 -13.73
N ILE A 7 -14.72 -10.60 -14.88
CA ILE A 7 -13.59 -11.51 -15.16
C ILE A 7 -12.26 -10.74 -15.16
N SER A 8 -12.19 -9.60 -15.85
CA SER A 8 -10.97 -8.78 -15.87
C SER A 8 -10.57 -8.29 -14.48
N ALA A 9 -11.54 -7.91 -13.63
CA ALA A 9 -11.28 -7.50 -12.27
C ALA A 9 -10.74 -8.65 -11.40
N ALA A 10 -11.29 -9.85 -11.54
CA ALA A 10 -10.80 -11.03 -10.85
C ALA A 10 -9.38 -11.41 -11.29
N VAL A 11 -9.11 -11.39 -12.60
CA VAL A 11 -7.76 -11.63 -13.14
C VAL A 11 -6.77 -10.60 -12.62
N LEU A 12 -7.15 -9.31 -12.61
CA LEU A 12 -6.31 -8.25 -12.05
C LEU A 12 -5.98 -8.51 -10.57
N ALA A 13 -6.99 -8.83 -9.76
CA ALA A 13 -6.77 -9.13 -8.34
C ALA A 13 -5.80 -10.29 -8.14
N VAL A 14 -5.93 -11.38 -8.91
CA VAL A 14 -5.02 -12.53 -8.85
C VAL A 14 -3.59 -12.14 -9.23
N LEU A 15 -3.42 -11.37 -10.31
CA LEU A 15 -2.09 -10.89 -10.72
C LEU A 15 -1.47 -9.98 -9.67
N LEU A 16 -2.25 -9.07 -9.08
CA LEU A 16 -1.79 -8.18 -8.02
C LEU A 16 -1.39 -8.95 -6.75
N ILE A 17 -2.11 -10.02 -6.39
CA ILE A 17 -1.67 -10.93 -5.31
C ILE A 17 -0.28 -11.49 -5.63
N GLY A 18 -0.06 -11.97 -6.87
CA GLY A 18 1.23 -12.49 -7.31
C GLY A 18 2.37 -11.46 -7.27
N VAL A 19 2.06 -10.17 -7.48
CA VAL A 19 3.04 -9.07 -7.44
C VAL A 19 3.28 -8.58 -6.00
N PHE A 20 2.23 -8.47 -5.18
CA PHE A 20 2.32 -7.89 -3.84
C PHE A 20 2.80 -8.90 -2.78
N ALA A 21 2.52 -10.19 -2.96
CA ALA A 21 3.02 -11.24 -2.07
C ALA A 21 4.55 -11.22 -1.89
N PRO A 22 5.38 -11.20 -2.94
CA PRO A 22 6.83 -11.13 -2.77
C PRO A 22 7.28 -9.81 -2.14
N MET A 23 6.61 -8.70 -2.40
CA MET A 23 6.93 -7.42 -1.75
C MET A 23 6.74 -7.50 -0.24
N TYR A 24 5.63 -8.08 0.23
CA TYR A 24 5.37 -8.25 1.66
C TYR A 24 6.17 -9.38 2.30
N TYR A 25 6.69 -10.33 1.53
CA TYR A 25 7.52 -11.40 2.05
C TYR A 25 8.99 -11.01 2.16
N LEU A 26 9.53 -10.30 1.15
CA LEU A 26 10.97 -10.08 1.00
C LEU A 26 11.48 -8.81 1.68
N PHE A 27 10.64 -7.78 1.82
CA PHE A 27 11.07 -6.48 2.35
C PHE A 27 11.08 -6.37 3.89
N PRO A 28 10.25 -7.07 4.67
CA PRO A 28 10.28 -6.94 6.12
C PRO A 28 11.55 -7.52 6.76
N GLU A 29 12.09 -6.79 7.73
CA GLU A 29 13.03 -7.28 8.74
C GLU A 29 12.39 -7.03 10.12
N PRO A 30 12.19 -8.04 10.99
CA PRO A 30 12.56 -9.46 10.90
C PRO A 30 11.67 -10.27 9.93
N THR A 31 12.16 -11.44 9.51
CA THR A 31 11.49 -12.32 8.54
C THR A 31 10.08 -12.71 8.96
N VAL A 32 9.15 -12.71 7.99
CA VAL A 32 7.74 -13.07 8.16
C VAL A 32 7.44 -14.41 7.48
N SER A 33 6.44 -15.13 7.97
CA SER A 33 5.89 -16.33 7.34
C SER A 33 4.89 -15.97 6.24
N VAL A 34 4.65 -16.91 5.33
CA VAL A 34 3.66 -16.71 4.25
C VAL A 34 2.26 -16.45 4.82
N GLY A 35 1.88 -17.11 5.92
CA GLY A 35 0.57 -16.91 6.54
C GLY A 35 0.35 -15.49 7.07
N GLU A 36 1.40 -14.85 7.59
CA GLU A 36 1.35 -13.49 8.13
C GLU A 36 1.14 -12.42 7.04
N ILE A 37 1.57 -12.69 5.81
CA ILE A 37 1.48 -11.69 4.73
C ILE A 37 0.17 -11.73 3.94
N LEU A 38 -0.52 -12.88 3.94
CA LEU A 38 -1.70 -13.12 3.09
C LEU A 38 -2.85 -12.15 3.34
N PRO A 39 -3.25 -11.81 4.59
CA PRO A 39 -4.40 -10.94 4.83
C PRO A 39 -4.23 -9.56 4.16
N GLY A 40 -3.07 -8.94 4.37
CA GLY A 40 -2.70 -7.67 3.79
C GLY A 40 -2.49 -7.75 2.28
N THR A 41 -1.89 -8.82 1.77
CA THR A 41 -1.73 -9.00 0.31
C THR A 41 -3.09 -9.03 -0.40
N VAL A 42 -4.03 -9.81 0.13
CA VAL A 42 -5.40 -9.89 -0.42
C VAL A 42 -6.10 -8.54 -0.28
N PHE A 43 -6.00 -7.90 0.88
CA PHE A 43 -6.58 -6.58 1.11
C PHE A 43 -6.06 -5.52 0.13
N ALA A 44 -4.73 -5.45 -0.07
CA ALA A 44 -4.10 -4.50 -0.97
C ALA A 44 -4.51 -4.76 -2.42
N ALA A 45 -4.53 -6.01 -2.87
CA ALA A 45 -4.93 -6.39 -4.23
C ALA A 45 -6.40 -6.04 -4.51
N LEU A 46 -7.31 -6.31 -3.57
CA LEU A 46 -8.72 -5.98 -3.70
C LEU A 46 -8.94 -4.46 -3.70
N SER A 47 -8.31 -3.75 -2.76
CA SER A 47 -8.42 -2.29 -2.67
C SER A 47 -7.87 -1.61 -3.93
N TRP A 48 -6.74 -2.08 -4.46
CA TRP A 48 -6.20 -1.59 -5.73
C TRP A 48 -7.12 -1.91 -6.91
N THR A 49 -7.76 -3.07 -6.92
CA THR A 49 -8.74 -3.43 -7.97
C THR A 49 -9.95 -2.50 -7.92
N VAL A 50 -10.46 -2.18 -6.73
CA VAL A 50 -11.52 -1.18 -6.54
C VAL A 50 -11.05 0.20 -7.00
N LEU A 51 -9.83 0.60 -6.64
CA LEU A 51 -9.20 1.84 -7.09
C LEU A 51 -9.12 1.89 -8.63
N ALA A 52 -8.77 0.79 -9.29
CA ALA A 52 -8.75 0.69 -10.76
C ALA A 52 -10.12 0.96 -11.37
N VAL A 53 -11.19 0.42 -10.78
CA VAL A 53 -12.55 0.70 -11.24
C VAL A 53 -12.91 2.16 -11.02
N GLY A 54 -12.63 2.72 -9.83
CA GLY A 54 -12.91 4.12 -9.49
C GLY A 54 -12.13 5.10 -10.37
N PHE A 55 -10.88 4.80 -10.68
CA PHE A 55 -10.04 5.65 -11.53
C PHE A 55 -10.53 5.69 -12.97
N ARG A 56 -11.02 4.57 -13.52
CA ARG A 56 -11.68 4.58 -14.85
C ARG A 56 -12.88 5.51 -14.86
N ILE A 57 -13.69 5.51 -13.79
CA ILE A 57 -14.84 6.42 -13.67
C ILE A 57 -14.34 7.85 -13.62
N TYR A 58 -13.35 8.15 -12.78
CA TYR A 58 -12.77 9.48 -12.65
C TYR A 58 -12.25 10.01 -13.99
N VAL A 59 -11.44 9.25 -14.72
CA VAL A 59 -10.92 9.66 -16.04
C VAL A 59 -12.04 9.85 -17.07
N ALA A 60 -13.10 9.03 -17.03
CA ALA A 60 -14.23 9.17 -17.94
C ALA A 60 -15.07 10.44 -17.67
N THR A 61 -15.04 10.98 -16.45
CA THR A 61 -15.81 12.16 -16.04
C THR A 61 -14.98 13.43 -15.86
N SER A 62 -13.65 13.31 -15.84
CA SER A 62 -12.76 14.41 -15.46
C SER A 62 -12.35 15.25 -16.67
N ASP A 63 -12.59 16.56 -16.57
CA ASP A 63 -12.08 17.55 -17.52
C ASP A 63 -10.66 18.03 -17.18
N SER A 64 -9.97 17.43 -16.19
CA SER A 64 -8.68 17.94 -15.69
C SER A 64 -7.62 18.07 -16.78
N VAL A 65 -7.57 17.16 -17.77
CA VAL A 65 -6.62 17.27 -18.89
C VAL A 65 -7.02 18.41 -19.84
N ALA A 66 -8.32 18.60 -20.09
CA ALA A 66 -8.80 19.68 -20.95
C ALA A 66 -8.59 21.07 -20.32
N LEU A 67 -8.75 21.18 -19.00
CA LEU A 67 -8.63 22.43 -18.26
C LEU A 67 -7.19 22.81 -17.94
N PHE A 68 -6.33 21.83 -17.64
CA PHE A 68 -4.98 22.06 -17.10
C PHE A 68 -3.85 21.46 -17.98
N GLY A 69 -4.18 20.87 -19.13
CA GLY A 69 -3.20 20.30 -20.06
C GLY A 69 -2.30 19.23 -19.42
N ILE A 70 -0.98 19.36 -19.61
CA ILE A 70 0.02 18.45 -19.04
C ILE A 70 -0.03 18.41 -17.52
N ALA A 71 -0.28 19.55 -16.85
CA ALA A 71 -0.37 19.57 -15.39
C ALA A 71 -1.55 18.71 -14.91
N GLY A 72 -2.67 18.75 -15.62
CA GLY A 72 -3.81 17.85 -15.39
C GLY A 72 -3.41 16.38 -15.55
N ALA A 73 -2.74 16.02 -16.64
CA ALA A 73 -2.28 14.66 -16.87
C ALA A 73 -1.31 14.16 -15.77
N VAL A 74 -0.39 15.01 -15.32
CA VAL A 74 0.55 14.69 -14.22
C VAL A 74 -0.21 14.47 -12.92
N LEU A 75 -1.15 15.35 -12.57
CA LEU A 75 -1.96 15.21 -11.35
C LEU A 75 -2.76 13.91 -11.34
N ILE A 76 -3.36 13.54 -12.48
CA ILE A 76 -4.09 12.27 -12.62
C ILE A 76 -3.18 11.07 -12.31
N ILE A 77 -1.96 11.06 -12.87
CA ILE A 77 -0.98 9.98 -12.61
C ILE A 77 -0.54 9.98 -11.15
N LEU A 78 -0.24 11.15 -10.58
CA LEU A 78 0.17 11.27 -9.18
C LEU A 78 -0.93 10.76 -8.24
N THR A 79 -2.19 11.11 -8.48
CA THR A 79 -3.33 10.60 -7.69
C THR A 79 -3.43 9.08 -7.79
N TRP A 80 -3.26 8.51 -8.98
CA TRP A 80 -3.27 7.06 -9.16
C TRP A 80 -2.19 6.36 -8.33
N VAL A 81 -0.94 6.81 -8.47
CA VAL A 81 0.20 6.19 -7.77
C VAL A 81 0.12 6.44 -6.27
N TYR A 82 -0.35 7.62 -5.84
CA TYR A 82 -0.55 7.95 -4.43
C TYR A 82 -1.57 7.02 -3.76
N LEU A 83 -2.75 6.88 -4.35
CA LEU A 83 -3.80 6.01 -3.81
C LEU A 83 -3.40 4.54 -3.88
N GLY A 84 -2.71 4.13 -4.95
CA GLY A 84 -2.18 2.77 -5.08
C GLY A 84 -1.15 2.47 -3.99
N GLY A 85 -0.20 3.39 -3.77
CA GLY A 85 0.76 3.31 -2.68
C GLY A 85 0.08 3.26 -1.31
N PHE A 86 -0.99 4.04 -1.11
CA PHE A 86 -1.78 4.00 0.11
C PHE A 86 -2.45 2.63 0.34
N CYS A 87 -3.02 2.00 -0.70
CA CYS A 87 -3.54 0.63 -0.59
C CYS A 87 -2.45 -0.37 -0.18
N LEU A 88 -1.25 -0.24 -0.72
CA LEU A 88 -0.09 -1.06 -0.35
C LEU A 88 0.37 -0.82 1.08
N LEU A 89 0.42 0.43 1.54
CA LEU A 89 0.83 0.73 2.91
C LEU A 89 -0.20 0.22 3.92
N LEU A 90 -1.50 0.38 3.63
CA LEU A 90 -2.56 -0.17 4.48
C LEU A 90 -2.50 -1.70 4.58
N GLY A 91 -2.23 -2.41 3.47
CA GLY A 91 -2.04 -3.85 3.52
C GLY A 91 -0.82 -4.28 4.36
N ALA A 92 0.27 -3.52 4.28
CA ALA A 92 1.46 -3.77 5.10
C ALA A 92 1.16 -3.54 6.60
N VAL A 93 0.49 -2.44 6.94
CA VAL A 93 0.03 -2.16 8.31
C VAL A 93 -0.91 -3.25 8.80
N LEU A 94 -1.85 -3.70 7.96
CA LEU A 94 -2.77 -4.79 8.31
C LEU A 94 -2.00 -6.07 8.68
N ASN A 95 -0.99 -6.43 7.90
CA ASN A 95 -0.13 -7.59 8.21
C ASN A 95 0.62 -7.40 9.53
N ALA A 96 1.23 -6.23 9.76
CA ALA A 96 1.98 -5.95 10.98
C ALA A 96 1.08 -6.02 12.22
N VAL A 97 -0.12 -5.43 12.16
CA VAL A 97 -1.10 -5.46 13.27
C VAL A 97 -1.59 -6.87 13.54
N LEU A 98 -1.96 -7.63 12.51
CA LEU A 98 -2.48 -8.99 12.68
C LEU A 98 -1.42 -9.98 13.15
N ALA A 99 -0.15 -9.75 12.80
CA ALA A 99 0.97 -10.54 13.26
C ALA A 99 1.52 -10.09 14.63
N ASP A 100 0.91 -9.09 15.27
CA ASP A 100 1.37 -8.48 16.52
C ASP A 100 2.84 -8.01 16.44
N ARG A 101 3.23 -7.51 15.26
CA ARG A 101 4.58 -6.98 14.96
C ARG A 101 4.63 -5.45 14.96
N VAL A 102 3.69 -4.82 15.65
CA VAL A 102 3.72 -3.38 15.91
C VAL A 102 4.50 -3.19 17.20
N ASP A 103 5.83 -3.13 17.09
CA ASP A 103 6.67 -2.92 18.26
C ASP A 103 6.46 -1.47 18.76
N PRO A 104 5.96 -1.25 19.99
CA PRO A 104 5.86 0.08 20.55
C PRO A 104 7.26 0.52 20.96
N GLU A 105 8.04 1.06 20.02
CA GLU A 105 9.41 1.59 20.19
C GLU A 105 10.00 1.40 21.59
N THR A 106 10.43 0.17 21.90
CA THR A 106 11.06 -0.14 23.20
C THR A 106 12.46 0.45 23.31
N GLU A 107 13.01 0.95 22.20
CA GLU A 107 14.27 1.68 22.08
C GLU A 107 14.08 3.21 22.02
N TRP A 108 12.92 3.76 22.40
CA TRP A 108 12.88 5.17 22.73
C TRP A 108 13.70 5.41 24.01
N ILE A 109 14.95 5.85 23.86
CA ILE A 109 15.78 6.29 24.97
C ILE A 109 15.41 7.75 25.28
N PRO A 110 14.87 8.06 26.47
CA PRO A 110 14.65 9.44 26.88
C PRO A 110 15.94 10.26 26.76
N MET A 111 15.85 11.49 26.24
CA MET A 111 17.04 12.29 25.95
C MET A 111 17.91 12.54 27.20
N ASP A 112 17.29 12.61 28.38
CA ASP A 112 17.98 12.70 29.67
C ASP A 112 18.89 11.50 29.97
N GLN A 113 18.57 10.30 29.45
CA GLN A 113 19.41 9.12 29.64
C GLN A 113 20.63 9.12 28.73
N VAL A 114 20.51 9.65 27.50
CA VAL A 114 21.62 9.77 26.54
C VAL A 114 22.78 10.58 27.14
N TRP A 115 22.48 11.78 27.66
CA TRP A 115 23.48 12.66 28.27
C TRP A 115 24.04 12.15 29.59
N SER A 116 23.27 11.35 30.35
CA SER A 116 23.75 10.79 31.62
C SER A 116 24.88 9.75 31.44
N THR A 117 25.02 9.18 30.24
CA THR A 117 26.04 8.15 29.94
C THR A 117 27.33 8.74 29.40
N SER A 118 27.30 9.92 28.76
CA SER A 118 28.50 10.60 28.27
C SER A 118 29.39 11.18 29.37
N ASP A 119 28.80 11.53 30.52
CA ASP A 119 29.53 12.13 31.65
C ASP A 119 30.22 11.09 32.56
N ARG A 120 30.04 9.80 32.29
CA ARG A 120 30.55 8.68 33.11
C ARG A 120 31.70 7.90 32.46
N GLN A 121 32.16 8.28 31.27
CA GLN A 121 33.33 7.71 30.57
C GLN A 121 34.45 8.73 30.47
#